data_AF-A0A537U728-F1
#
_entry.id   AF-A0A537U728-F1
#
_cell.length_a   1.000
_cell.length_b   1.000
_cell.length_c   1.000
_cell.angle_alpha   90.00
_cell.angle_beta   90.00
_cell.angle_gamma   90.00
#
_symmetry.space_group_name_H-M   'P 1'
#
loop_
_entity.id
_entity.type
_entity.pdbx_description
1 polymer ?
#
loop_
_entity_poly.entity_id
_entity_poly.type
_entity_poly.pdbx_seq_one_letter_code
_entity_poly.pdbx_strand_id
1 'polypeptide(L)'
;MAARQTKQHNKEKALREVKEEALREVAAAERAAIEKYLARLKAKPLVRFKVSNNGGDRQIRFDHPDKVVGQALVMDALASADGDFLNGMVSQLANANSHGQDIDERGLNFMLSVIKGIEPRDQLEAMLAAQMAAVHVASMTLARRLANVEDIPQQDSAERAFNKLTRTFAMQMEALKRYRTGAEQKVTLQHVSVAEGGQAIVGNVTQAPRKNGQEQAAQEKAATPPPARPDTNVVPMPTMGKRKEHDPLSVRRKSTK
;
A
#
# COMPACT_ATOMS: atom_id res chain seq x y z
N MET A 1 47.62 38.53 29.90
CA MET A 1 46.98 38.91 28.61
C MET A 1 47.33 37.92 27.48
N ALA A 2 48.60 37.55 27.31
CA ALA A 2 49.05 36.60 26.27
C ALA A 2 48.34 35.23 26.28
N ALA A 3 48.16 34.60 27.45
CA ALA A 3 47.52 33.28 27.54
C ALA A 3 46.04 33.24 27.12
N ARG A 4 45.32 34.38 27.17
CA ARG A 4 43.93 34.47 26.68
C ARG A 4 43.89 34.58 25.15
N GLN A 5 44.82 35.31 24.55
CA GLN A 5 44.92 35.47 23.09
C GLN A 5 45.33 34.14 22.41
N THR A 6 46.26 33.37 22.99
CA THR A 6 46.65 32.05 22.46
C THR A 6 45.51 31.04 22.54
N LYS A 7 44.72 31.04 23.62
CA LYS A 7 43.52 30.18 23.73
C LYS A 7 42.44 30.55 22.71
N GLN A 8 42.26 31.83 22.43
CA GLN A 8 41.27 32.32 21.47
C GLN A 8 41.67 31.97 20.03
N HIS A 9 42.95 32.14 19.69
CA HIS A 9 43.51 31.75 18.39
C HIS A 9 43.42 30.24 18.12
N ASN A 10 43.72 29.40 19.12
CA ASN A 10 43.61 27.95 19.00
C ASN A 10 42.15 27.48 18.85
N LYS A 11 41.21 28.16 19.51
CA LYS A 11 39.77 27.86 19.38
C LYS A 11 39.24 28.24 17.98
N GLU A 12 39.68 29.35 17.41
CA GLU A 12 39.31 29.74 16.04
C GLU A 12 39.89 28.80 14.98
N LYS A 13 41.12 28.33 15.18
CA LYS A 13 41.74 27.35 14.28
C LYS A 13 40.99 26.01 14.30
N ALA A 14 40.69 25.48 15.49
CA ALA A 14 39.91 24.25 15.63
C ALA A 14 38.50 24.37 15.02
N LEU A 15 37.85 25.54 15.17
CA LEU A 15 36.53 25.78 14.56
C LEU A 15 36.58 25.81 13.02
N ARG A 16 37.67 26.34 12.43
CA ARG A 16 37.88 26.33 10.98
C ARG A 16 38.12 24.93 10.44
N GLU A 17 38.93 24.13 11.13
CA GLU A 17 39.21 22.74 10.77
C GLU A 17 37.95 21.88 10.83
N VAL A 18 37.15 21.98 11.91
CA VAL A 18 35.86 21.29 12.03
C VAL A 18 34.88 21.74 10.94
N LYS A 19 34.86 23.04 10.59
CA LYS A 19 34.01 23.56 9.52
C LYS A 19 34.45 23.06 8.15
N GLU A 20 35.74 22.99 7.88
CA GLU A 20 36.28 22.44 6.63
C GLU A 20 36.03 20.93 6.50
N GLU A 21 36.18 20.18 7.60
CA GLU A 21 35.86 18.75 7.63
C GLU A 21 34.37 18.50 7.42
N ALA A 22 33.50 19.24 8.12
CA ALA A 22 32.05 19.18 7.90
C ALA A 22 31.66 19.58 6.47
N LEU A 23 32.30 20.60 5.87
CA LEU A 23 32.09 20.96 4.47
C LEU A 23 32.55 19.86 3.51
N ARG A 24 33.67 19.19 3.80
CA ARG A 24 34.17 18.03 3.01
C ARG A 24 33.26 16.82 3.16
N GLU A 25 32.73 16.56 4.36
CA GLU A 25 31.80 15.47 4.65
C GLU A 25 30.45 15.72 3.98
N VAL A 26 29.91 16.94 4.03
CA VAL A 26 28.72 17.33 3.27
C VAL A 26 28.95 17.16 1.78
N ALA A 27 30.11 17.59 1.26
CA ALA A 27 30.46 17.37 -0.14
C ALA A 27 30.62 15.88 -0.50
N ALA A 28 31.08 15.03 0.43
CA ALA A 28 31.15 13.58 0.25
C ALA A 28 29.76 12.94 0.28
N ALA A 29 28.87 13.38 1.19
CA ALA A 29 27.49 12.93 1.28
C ALA A 29 26.68 13.31 0.03
N GLU A 30 26.87 14.54 -0.47
CA GLU A 30 26.28 15.02 -1.73
C GLU A 30 26.76 14.17 -2.93
N ARG A 31 28.07 13.91 -3.03
CA ARG A 31 28.64 13.02 -4.07
C ARG A 31 28.05 11.62 -4.00
N ALA A 32 28.00 11.03 -2.79
CA ALA A 32 27.42 9.71 -2.59
C ALA A 32 25.91 9.67 -2.94
N ALA A 33 25.18 10.76 -2.68
CA ALA A 33 23.77 10.88 -3.09
C ALA A 33 23.63 10.94 -4.62
N ILE A 34 24.49 11.70 -5.31
CA ILE A 34 24.52 11.78 -6.78
C ILE A 34 24.86 10.43 -7.39
N GLU A 35 25.87 9.71 -6.88
CA GLU A 35 26.22 8.38 -7.36
C GLU A 35 25.06 7.40 -7.22
N LYS A 36 24.37 7.39 -6.07
CA LYS A 36 23.17 6.58 -5.85
C LYS A 36 22.05 6.94 -6.83
N TYR A 37 21.86 8.23 -7.12
CA TYR A 37 20.88 8.71 -8.09
C TYR A 37 21.22 8.24 -9.52
N LEU A 38 22.47 8.40 -9.95
CA LEU A 38 22.94 7.96 -11.27
C LEU A 38 22.84 6.44 -11.44
N ALA A 39 23.17 5.67 -10.39
CA ALA A 39 23.01 4.23 -10.39
C ALA A 39 21.53 3.81 -10.56
N ARG A 40 20.59 4.50 -9.89
CA ARG A 40 19.15 4.27 -10.05
C ARG A 40 18.65 4.62 -11.45
N LEU A 41 19.12 5.73 -12.02
CA LEU A 41 18.78 6.12 -13.39
C LEU A 41 19.27 5.09 -14.41
N LYS A 42 20.49 4.59 -14.24
CA LYS A 42 21.05 3.56 -15.11
C LYS A 42 20.29 2.24 -15.02
N ALA A 43 19.85 1.86 -13.82
CA ALA A 43 19.12 0.61 -13.61
C ALA A 43 17.67 0.65 -14.12
N LYS A 44 17.04 1.83 -14.16
CA LYS A 44 15.61 1.98 -14.47
C LYS A 44 15.38 3.10 -15.50
N PRO A 45 15.33 2.80 -16.81
CA PRO A 45 15.21 3.81 -17.87
C PRO A 45 13.98 4.69 -17.69
N LEU A 46 14.10 5.99 -17.94
CA LEU A 46 13.02 6.95 -17.70
C LEU A 46 11.85 6.67 -18.66
N VAL A 47 10.64 6.61 -18.11
CA VAL A 47 9.42 6.35 -18.89
C VAL A 47 8.51 7.56 -18.72
N ARG A 48 8.15 8.20 -19.84
CA ARG A 48 7.36 9.44 -19.82
C ARG A 48 6.38 9.48 -20.98
N PHE A 49 5.28 10.18 -20.74
CA PHE A 49 4.32 10.61 -21.73
C PHE A 49 4.46 12.09 -22.03
N LYS A 50 4.14 12.44 -23.26
CA LYS A 50 3.96 13.81 -23.73
C LYS A 50 2.51 14.00 -24.17
N VAL A 51 1.88 15.04 -23.65
CA VAL A 51 0.50 15.41 -24.00
C VAL A 51 0.56 16.56 -25.00
N SER A 52 -0.13 16.39 -26.12
CA SER A 52 -0.28 17.44 -27.13
C SER A 52 -1.77 17.70 -27.38
N ASN A 53 -2.11 18.96 -27.61
CA ASN A 53 -3.46 19.38 -27.97
C ASN A 53 -3.45 19.78 -29.45
N ASN A 54 -4.14 19.01 -30.29
CA ASN A 54 -4.31 19.31 -31.70
C ASN A 54 -5.79 19.50 -32.00
N GLY A 55 -6.24 20.75 -32.05
CA GLY A 55 -7.59 21.10 -32.53
C GLY A 55 -8.74 20.53 -31.70
N GLY A 56 -8.55 20.25 -30.41
CA GLY A 56 -9.57 19.67 -29.53
C GLY A 56 -9.35 18.18 -29.22
N ASP A 57 -8.61 17.48 -30.08
CA ASP A 57 -8.19 16.10 -29.83
C ASP A 57 -6.89 16.07 -29.04
N ARG A 58 -7.00 15.60 -27.80
CA ARG A 58 -5.84 15.38 -26.93
C ARG A 58 -5.17 14.08 -27.32
N GLN A 59 -3.87 14.15 -27.59
CA GLN A 59 -3.07 12.97 -27.89
C GLN A 59 -2.00 12.79 -26.83
N ILE A 60 -2.04 11.63 -26.17
CA ILE A 60 -0.98 11.14 -25.30
C ILE A 60 -0.02 10.32 -26.17
N ARG A 61 1.27 10.66 -26.15
CA ARG A 61 2.32 9.94 -26.88
C ARG A 61 3.45 9.57 -25.92
N PHE A 62 4.21 8.53 -26.24
CA PHE A 62 5.44 8.22 -25.51
C PHE A 62 6.49 9.30 -25.79
N ASP A 63 7.15 9.77 -24.74
CA ASP A 63 8.26 10.72 -24.84
C ASP A 63 9.56 9.94 -25.14
N HIS A 64 9.65 9.42 -26.36
CA HIS A 64 10.81 8.69 -26.85
C HIS A 64 10.96 8.87 -28.37
N PRO A 65 12.19 9.06 -28.91
CA PRO A 65 12.41 9.19 -30.36
C PRO A 65 11.89 7.98 -31.16
N ASP A 66 12.08 6.79 -30.61
CA ASP A 66 11.54 5.54 -31.14
C ASP A 66 10.25 5.15 -30.41
N LYS A 67 9.13 5.11 -31.13
CA LYS A 67 7.82 4.79 -30.56
C LYS A 67 7.72 3.37 -30.03
N VAL A 68 8.38 2.41 -30.68
CA VAL A 68 8.33 0.99 -30.30
C VAL A 68 9.08 0.80 -29.00
N VAL A 69 10.25 1.43 -28.87
CA VAL A 69 11.01 1.42 -27.61
C VAL A 69 10.23 2.13 -26.50
N GLY A 70 9.65 3.30 -26.79
CA GLY A 70 8.82 4.02 -25.82
C GLY A 70 7.64 3.19 -25.31
N GLN A 71 6.94 2.50 -26.21
CA GLN A 71 5.87 1.58 -25.85
C GLN A 71 6.39 0.41 -25.01
N ALA A 72 7.46 -0.26 -25.44
CA ALA A 72 8.05 -1.39 -24.71
C ALA A 72 8.45 -1.02 -23.28
N LEU A 73 9.02 0.18 -23.08
CA LEU A 73 9.38 0.68 -21.75
C LEU A 73 8.18 0.92 -20.83
N VAL A 74 7.06 1.43 -21.37
CA VAL A 74 5.83 1.56 -20.57
C VAL A 74 5.22 0.20 -20.27
N MET A 75 5.24 -0.69 -21.25
CA MET A 75 4.71 -2.05 -21.14
C MET A 75 5.45 -2.87 -20.08
N ASP A 76 6.78 -2.76 -20.04
CA ASP A 76 7.62 -3.31 -18.97
C ASP A 76 7.24 -2.72 -17.60
N ALA A 77 7.06 -1.40 -17.49
CA ALA A 77 6.65 -0.75 -16.25
C ALA A 77 5.24 -1.16 -15.76
N LEU A 78 4.37 -1.62 -16.66
CA LEU A 78 3.03 -2.11 -16.36
C LEU A 78 2.94 -3.64 -16.27
N ALA A 79 4.07 -4.36 -16.40
CA ALA A 79 4.12 -5.81 -16.42
C ALA A 79 3.13 -6.46 -17.40
N SER A 80 3.04 -5.90 -18.60
CA SER A 80 2.10 -6.37 -19.63
C SER A 80 2.69 -6.30 -21.03
N ALA A 81 2.22 -7.18 -21.91
CA ALA A 81 2.44 -7.15 -23.36
C ALA A 81 1.15 -6.80 -24.15
N ASP A 82 0.03 -6.61 -23.44
CA ASP A 82 -1.29 -6.32 -24.01
C ASP A 82 -1.50 -4.82 -24.29
N GLY A 83 -1.69 -4.47 -25.56
CA GLY A 83 -1.92 -3.10 -26.00
C GLY A 83 -3.24 -2.51 -25.53
N ASP A 84 -4.29 -3.33 -25.36
CA ASP A 84 -5.59 -2.84 -24.88
C ASP A 84 -5.51 -2.50 -23.40
N PHE A 85 -4.81 -3.33 -22.62
CA PHE A 85 -4.50 -3.05 -21.22
C PHE A 85 -3.72 -1.74 -21.07
N LEU A 86 -2.69 -1.52 -21.89
CA LEU A 86 -1.93 -0.27 -21.91
C LEU A 86 -2.81 0.95 -22.16
N ASN A 87 -3.59 0.90 -23.25
CA ASN A 87 -4.45 2.00 -23.66
C ASN A 87 -5.50 2.32 -22.58
N GLY A 88 -6.09 1.28 -21.99
CA GLY A 88 -7.01 1.40 -20.86
C GLY A 88 -6.35 2.04 -19.65
N MET A 89 -5.17 1.56 -19.26
CA MET A 89 -4.42 2.05 -18.10
C MET A 89 -4.04 3.53 -18.26
N VAL A 90 -3.46 3.91 -19.41
CA VAL A 90 -3.08 5.29 -19.70
C VAL A 90 -4.29 6.22 -19.66
N SER A 91 -5.42 5.79 -20.24
CA SER A 91 -6.66 6.56 -20.21
C SER A 91 -7.21 6.74 -18.79
N GLN A 92 -7.20 5.68 -17.99
CA GLN A 92 -7.65 5.73 -16.59
C GLN A 92 -6.78 6.67 -15.75
N LEU A 93 -5.45 6.60 -15.89
CA LEU A 93 -4.53 7.49 -15.17
C LEU A 93 -4.67 8.95 -15.60
N ALA A 94 -4.82 9.21 -16.91
CA ALA A 94 -5.04 10.56 -17.42
C ALA A 94 -6.34 11.15 -16.85
N ASN A 95 -7.42 10.38 -16.86
CA ASN A 95 -8.72 10.82 -16.32
C ASN A 95 -8.69 11.04 -14.81
N ALA A 96 -8.00 10.19 -14.04
CA ALA A 96 -7.90 10.31 -12.58
C ALA A 96 -7.22 11.60 -12.11
N ASN A 97 -6.39 12.21 -12.97
CA ASN A 97 -5.65 13.43 -12.68
C ASN A 97 -6.16 14.67 -13.43
N SER A 98 -7.21 14.52 -14.25
CA SER A 98 -7.72 15.62 -15.08
C SER A 98 -8.55 16.61 -14.27
N HIS A 99 -8.40 17.90 -14.62
CA HIS A 99 -9.26 18.97 -14.10
C HIS A 99 -10.16 19.44 -15.23
N GLY A 100 -11.43 19.03 -15.18
CA GLY A 100 -12.35 19.23 -16.29
C GLY A 100 -11.90 18.42 -17.50
N GLN A 101 -11.63 19.08 -18.61
CA GLN A 101 -11.20 18.40 -19.83
C GLN A 101 -9.67 18.30 -19.96
N ASP A 102 -8.89 19.06 -19.18
CA ASP A 102 -7.43 19.12 -19.34
C ASP A 102 -6.70 17.96 -18.66
N ILE A 103 -5.89 17.26 -19.46
CA ILE A 103 -4.98 16.20 -18.99
C ILE A 103 -3.73 16.89 -18.45
N ASP A 104 -3.50 16.75 -17.15
CA ASP A 104 -2.26 17.20 -16.52
C ASP A 104 -1.14 16.17 -16.78
N GLU A 105 -0.28 16.49 -17.76
CA GLU A 105 0.89 15.70 -18.13
C GLU A 105 1.80 15.40 -16.94
N ARG A 106 1.96 16.35 -16.01
CA ARG A 106 2.87 16.17 -14.87
C ARG A 106 2.33 15.13 -13.91
N GLY A 107 1.06 15.21 -13.54
CA GLY A 107 0.49 14.22 -12.65
C GLY A 107 0.27 12.85 -13.32
N LEU A 108 0.01 12.79 -14.64
CA LEU A 108 0.02 11.52 -15.39
C LEU A 108 1.40 10.84 -15.30
N ASN A 109 2.47 11.58 -15.59
CA ASN A 109 3.84 11.08 -15.47
C ASN A 109 4.21 10.72 -14.03
N PHE A 110 3.71 11.47 -13.05
CA PHE A 110 3.89 11.13 -11.63
C PHE A 110 3.23 9.80 -11.28
N MET A 111 1.97 9.59 -11.65
CA MET A 111 1.28 8.31 -11.39
C MET A 111 2.01 7.13 -12.06
N LEU A 112 2.46 7.28 -13.31
CA LEU A 112 3.27 6.25 -13.98
C LEU A 112 4.58 5.98 -13.20
N SER A 113 5.23 7.03 -12.70
CA SER A 113 6.46 6.88 -11.90
C SER A 113 6.23 6.12 -10.59
N VAL A 114 5.07 6.28 -9.96
CA VAL A 114 4.67 5.52 -8.77
C VAL A 114 4.45 4.06 -9.12
N ILE A 115 3.71 3.78 -10.20
CA ILE A 115 3.49 2.40 -10.67
C ILE A 115 4.82 1.71 -10.96
N LYS A 116 5.68 2.35 -11.76
CA LYS A 116 7.03 1.84 -12.05
C LYS A 116 7.86 1.63 -10.78
N GLY A 117 7.71 2.50 -9.78
CA GLY A 117 8.39 2.39 -8.49
C GLY A 117 7.94 1.18 -7.66
N ILE A 118 6.67 0.77 -7.80
CA ILE A 118 6.12 -0.43 -7.16
C ILE A 118 6.65 -1.72 -7.80
N GLU A 119 7.09 -1.65 -9.07
CA GLU A 119 7.57 -2.78 -9.88
C GLU A 119 6.54 -3.93 -9.94
N PRO A 120 5.39 -3.70 -10.61
CA PRO A 120 4.39 -4.75 -10.79
C PRO A 120 5.00 -6.01 -11.40
N ARG A 121 4.53 -7.17 -10.96
CA ARG A 121 4.93 -8.48 -11.52
C ARG A 121 3.95 -9.00 -12.57
N ASP A 122 2.73 -8.48 -12.57
CA ASP A 122 1.64 -8.83 -13.45
C ASP A 122 0.65 -7.67 -13.60
N GLN A 123 -0.38 -7.84 -14.45
CA GLN A 123 -1.42 -6.85 -14.70
C GLN A 123 -2.26 -6.51 -13.45
N LEU A 124 -2.46 -7.43 -12.51
CA LEU A 124 -3.23 -7.18 -11.30
C LEU A 124 -2.44 -6.29 -10.32
N GLU A 125 -1.15 -6.56 -10.16
CA GLU A 125 -0.26 -5.65 -9.42
C GLU A 125 -0.23 -4.27 -10.08
N ALA A 126 -0.23 -4.19 -11.42
CA ALA A 126 -0.22 -2.91 -12.13
C ALA A 126 -1.53 -2.13 -11.92
N MET A 127 -2.68 -2.80 -11.92
CA MET A 127 -3.97 -2.19 -11.57
C MET A 127 -4.00 -1.71 -10.12
N LEU A 128 -3.52 -2.51 -9.17
CA LEU A 128 -3.44 -2.12 -7.76
C LEU A 128 -2.48 -0.92 -7.58
N ALA A 129 -1.33 -0.94 -8.25
CA ALA A 129 -0.37 0.15 -8.24
C ALA A 129 -0.96 1.46 -8.81
N ALA A 130 -1.75 1.37 -9.89
CA ALA A 130 -2.46 2.52 -10.46
C ALA A 130 -3.48 3.10 -9.47
N GLN A 131 -4.24 2.25 -8.79
CA GLN A 131 -5.16 2.68 -7.73
C GLN A 131 -4.40 3.34 -6.57
N MET A 132 -3.26 2.77 -6.14
CA MET A 132 -2.42 3.35 -5.08
C MET A 132 -1.88 4.73 -5.46
N ALA A 133 -1.45 4.91 -6.73
CA ALA A 133 -1.00 6.20 -7.24
C ALA A 133 -2.14 7.24 -7.19
N ALA A 134 -3.34 6.88 -7.66
CA ALA A 134 -4.51 7.74 -7.61
C ALA A 134 -4.93 8.10 -6.17
N VAL A 135 -4.96 7.11 -5.27
CA VAL A 135 -5.24 7.31 -3.84
C VAL A 135 -4.23 8.27 -3.20
N HIS A 136 -2.95 8.14 -3.53
CA HIS A 136 -1.92 9.05 -3.03
C HIS A 136 -2.13 10.49 -3.51
N VAL A 137 -2.36 10.71 -4.81
CA VAL A 137 -2.62 12.04 -5.38
C VAL A 137 -3.86 12.68 -4.75
N ALA A 138 -4.95 11.92 -4.62
CA ALA A 138 -6.16 12.39 -3.97
C ALA A 138 -5.92 12.72 -2.49
N SER A 139 -5.14 11.92 -1.77
CA SER A 139 -4.78 12.18 -0.37
C SER A 139 -3.98 13.48 -0.23
N MET A 140 -2.99 13.73 -1.09
CA MET A 140 -2.21 14.97 -1.06
C MET A 140 -3.06 16.20 -1.42
N THR A 141 -4.04 16.03 -2.31
CA THR A 141 -5.02 17.08 -2.62
C THR A 141 -5.87 17.44 -1.40
N LEU A 142 -6.35 16.44 -0.66
CA LEU A 142 -7.14 16.67 0.56
C LEU A 142 -6.30 17.22 1.70
N ALA A 143 -5.05 16.78 1.85
CA ALA A 143 -4.11 17.37 2.81
C ALA A 143 -3.89 18.86 2.55
N ARG A 144 -3.73 19.25 1.27
CA ARG A 144 -3.66 20.65 0.88
C ARG A 144 -4.95 21.40 1.24
N ARG A 145 -6.12 20.83 0.95
CA ARG A 145 -7.42 21.47 1.31
C ARG A 145 -7.54 21.66 2.81
N LEU A 146 -7.17 20.67 3.62
CA LEU A 146 -7.14 20.75 5.08
C LEU A 146 -6.24 21.87 5.59
N ALA A 147 -5.07 22.05 4.98
CA ALA A 147 -4.14 23.10 5.40
C ALA A 147 -4.63 24.53 5.08
N ASN A 148 -5.64 24.69 4.22
CA ASN A 148 -6.13 25.99 3.74
C ASN A 148 -7.62 26.21 4.05
N VAL A 149 -8.18 25.47 5.01
CA VAL A 149 -9.60 25.53 5.30
C VAL A 149 -9.93 26.68 6.26
N GLU A 150 -11.01 27.39 5.97
CA GLU A 150 -11.44 28.56 6.75
C GLU A 150 -12.71 28.31 7.57
N ASP A 151 -13.45 27.22 7.28
CA ASP A 151 -14.67 26.84 7.98
C ASP A 151 -14.65 25.38 8.48
N ILE A 152 -15.37 25.13 9.58
CA ILE A 152 -15.42 23.81 10.24
C ILE A 152 -16.07 22.73 9.33
N PRO A 153 -17.19 22.98 8.61
CA PRO A 153 -17.78 21.96 7.74
C PRO A 153 -16.86 21.45 6.62
N GLN A 154 -16.10 22.33 5.96
CA GLN A 154 -15.11 21.95 4.96
C GLN A 154 -13.95 21.19 5.58
N GLN A 155 -13.53 21.58 6.80
CA GLN A 155 -12.48 20.90 7.54
C GLN A 155 -12.89 19.46 7.84
N ASP A 156 -14.07 19.27 8.41
CA ASP A 156 -14.62 17.95 8.75
C ASP A 156 -14.76 17.07 7.51
N SER A 157 -15.21 17.62 6.38
CA SER A 157 -15.37 16.87 5.14
C SER A 157 -14.03 16.42 4.56
N ALA A 158 -13.06 17.34 4.49
CA ALA A 158 -11.73 17.04 3.96
C ALA A 158 -10.94 16.10 4.89
N GLU A 159 -11.08 16.22 6.21
CA GLU A 159 -10.43 15.38 7.23
C GLU A 159 -10.92 13.93 7.10
N ARG A 160 -12.24 13.74 7.03
CA ARG A 160 -12.83 12.40 6.90
C ARG A 160 -12.42 11.73 5.61
N ALA A 161 -12.41 12.47 4.50
CA ALA A 161 -11.99 11.93 3.20
C ALA A 161 -10.50 11.58 3.20
N PHE A 162 -9.65 12.45 3.74
CA PHE A 162 -8.21 12.22 3.87
C PHE A 162 -7.93 10.96 4.70
N ASN A 163 -8.54 10.87 5.89
CA ASN A 163 -8.37 9.73 6.79
C ASN A 163 -8.89 8.41 6.23
N LYS A 164 -9.87 8.42 5.31
CA LYS A 164 -10.31 7.21 4.60
C LYS A 164 -9.29 6.77 3.56
N LEU A 165 -8.76 7.70 2.76
CA LEU A 165 -7.81 7.38 1.70
C LEU A 165 -6.45 6.94 2.26
N THR A 166 -5.94 7.57 3.32
CA THR A 166 -4.68 7.14 3.95
C THR A 166 -4.77 5.75 4.57
N ARG A 167 -5.91 5.40 5.20
CA ARG A 167 -6.18 4.02 5.65
C ARG A 167 -6.27 3.04 4.47
N THR A 168 -6.94 3.44 3.39
CA THR A 168 -7.01 2.62 2.16
C THR A 168 -5.62 2.35 1.59
N PHE A 169 -4.75 3.35 1.55
CA PHE A 169 -3.37 3.20 1.09
C PHE A 169 -2.60 2.18 1.93
N ALA A 170 -2.71 2.23 3.26
CA ALA A 170 -2.09 1.24 4.14
C ALA A 170 -2.63 -0.18 3.88
N MET A 171 -3.94 -0.34 3.69
CA MET A 171 -4.55 -1.63 3.33
C MET A 171 -4.08 -2.14 1.97
N GLN A 172 -3.91 -1.27 0.97
CA GLN A 172 -3.36 -1.64 -0.34
C GLN A 172 -1.91 -2.11 -0.24
N MET A 173 -1.09 -1.46 0.60
CA MET A 173 0.27 -1.92 0.88
C MET A 173 0.30 -3.32 1.51
N GLU A 174 -0.61 -3.60 2.46
CA GLU A 174 -0.74 -4.94 3.03
C GLU A 174 -1.23 -5.97 2.00
N ALA A 175 -2.22 -5.61 1.18
CA ALA A 175 -2.75 -6.47 0.13
C ALA A 175 -1.66 -6.83 -0.90
N LEU A 176 -0.89 -5.84 -1.36
CA LEU A 176 0.24 -6.06 -2.26
C LEU A 176 1.30 -6.96 -1.61
N LYS A 177 1.64 -6.73 -0.34
CA LYS A 177 2.58 -7.59 0.39
C LYS A 177 2.08 -9.04 0.44
N ARG A 178 0.81 -9.26 0.81
CA ARG A 178 0.20 -10.59 0.89
C ARG A 178 0.15 -11.27 -0.48
N TYR A 179 -0.21 -10.53 -1.52
CA TYR A 179 -0.23 -11.04 -2.90
C TYR A 179 1.16 -11.51 -3.34
N ARG A 180 2.21 -10.75 -3.01
CA ARG A 180 3.61 -11.07 -3.34
C ARG A 180 4.23 -12.21 -2.55
N THR A 181 3.80 -12.41 -1.30
CA THR A 181 4.34 -13.47 -0.45
C THR A 181 3.70 -14.83 -0.70
N GLY A 182 2.62 -14.89 -1.49
CA GLY A 182 1.83 -16.10 -1.66
C GLY A 182 1.14 -16.53 -0.36
N ALA A 183 0.10 -17.35 -0.48
CA ALA A 183 -0.55 -17.97 0.67
C ALA A 183 0.33 -19.09 1.27
N GLU A 184 1.53 -18.77 1.76
CA GLU A 184 2.31 -19.71 2.58
C GLU A 184 1.73 -19.75 4.00
N GLN A 185 0.52 -20.29 4.14
CA GLN A 185 0.19 -20.98 5.37
C GLN A 185 0.85 -22.35 5.26
N LYS A 186 2.13 -22.44 5.68
CA LYS A 186 2.81 -23.73 5.90
C LYS A 186 2.07 -24.49 7.00
N VAL A 187 0.97 -25.15 6.65
CA VAL A 187 0.33 -26.16 7.48
C VAL A 187 1.22 -27.39 7.36
N THR A 188 2.22 -27.50 8.23
CA THR A 188 2.94 -28.75 8.42
C THR A 188 1.97 -29.75 9.03
N LEU A 189 1.40 -30.62 8.19
CA LEU A 189 0.66 -31.80 8.64
C LEU A 189 1.65 -32.75 9.30
N GLN A 190 1.89 -32.57 10.60
CA GLN A 190 2.56 -33.58 11.40
C GLN A 190 1.53 -34.67 11.69
N HIS A 191 1.53 -35.75 10.89
CA HIS A 191 0.78 -36.95 11.21
C HIS A 191 1.32 -37.53 12.53
N VAL A 192 0.61 -37.27 13.63
CA VAL A 192 0.87 -37.94 14.91
C VAL A 192 0.17 -39.28 14.85
N SER A 193 0.94 -40.36 14.69
CA SER A 193 0.42 -41.71 14.88
C SER A 193 0.22 -41.93 16.37
N VAL A 194 -1.03 -41.93 16.81
CA VAL A 194 -1.41 -42.23 18.19
C VAL A 194 -1.52 -43.75 18.31
N ALA A 195 -0.67 -44.38 19.12
CA ALA A 195 -0.83 -45.79 19.47
C ALA A 195 -2.13 -45.98 20.28
N GLU A 196 -2.71 -47.17 20.17
CA GLU A 196 -3.98 -47.53 20.82
C GLU A 196 -3.94 -47.20 22.33
N GLY A 197 -4.71 -46.18 22.74
CA GLY A 197 -4.78 -45.70 24.13
C GLY A 197 -4.16 -44.32 24.43
N GLY A 198 -3.48 -43.67 23.48
CA GLY A 198 -3.02 -42.28 23.65
C GLY A 198 -4.11 -41.25 23.31
N GLN A 199 -4.21 -40.14 24.05
CA GLN A 199 -4.99 -38.96 23.63
C GLN A 199 -4.02 -37.82 23.34
N ALA A 200 -4.00 -37.34 22.09
CA ALA A 200 -3.23 -36.16 21.70
C ALA A 200 -4.09 -34.90 21.85
N ILE A 201 -3.63 -33.93 22.65
CA ILE A 201 -4.23 -32.61 22.73
C ILE A 201 -3.60 -31.75 21.63
N VAL A 202 -4.41 -31.28 20.67
CA VAL A 202 -3.96 -30.36 19.63
C VAL A 202 -4.53 -28.97 19.92
N GLY A 203 -3.69 -28.06 20.40
CA GLY A 203 -4.06 -26.69 20.76
C GLY A 203 -2.91 -25.94 21.43
N ASN A 204 -2.98 -24.61 21.47
CA ASN A 204 -1.93 -23.76 22.05
C ASN A 204 -1.93 -23.91 23.59
N VAL A 205 -1.05 -24.76 24.14
CA VAL A 205 -0.97 -24.99 25.60
C VAL A 205 -0.03 -23.96 26.23
N THR A 206 -0.57 -22.92 26.86
CA THR A 206 0.19 -22.06 27.77
C THR A 206 0.35 -22.75 29.12
N GLN A 207 1.54 -23.31 29.38
CA GLN A 207 1.90 -23.81 30.71
C GLN A 207 2.46 -22.65 31.56
N ALA A 208 1.79 -22.34 32.68
CA ALA A 208 2.31 -21.39 33.66
C ALA A 208 3.47 -22.04 34.46
N PRO A 209 4.57 -21.33 34.75
CA PRO A 209 5.71 -21.91 35.44
C PRO A 209 5.43 -22.10 36.93
N ARG A 210 5.50 -23.33 37.43
CA ARG A 210 5.52 -23.60 38.88
C ARG A 210 6.96 -23.60 39.40
N LYS A 211 7.22 -22.76 40.40
CA LYS A 211 8.44 -22.76 41.23
C LYS A 211 8.51 -24.02 42.10
N ASN A 212 9.71 -24.57 42.23
CA ASN A 212 10.07 -25.72 43.04
C ASN A 212 9.84 -25.51 44.55
N GLY A 213 9.48 -26.59 45.25
CA GLY A 213 9.95 -26.86 46.62
C GLY A 213 8.91 -27.34 47.64
N GLN A 214 9.09 -28.59 48.08
CA GLN A 214 8.75 -29.17 49.41
C GLN A 214 7.39 -29.86 49.62
N GLU A 215 7.46 -31.19 49.49
CA GLU A 215 7.09 -32.25 50.45
C GLU A 215 5.91 -32.11 51.44
N GLN A 216 5.14 -33.22 51.44
CA GLN A 216 4.42 -33.90 52.52
C GLN A 216 2.90 -33.66 52.72
N ALA A 217 2.22 -34.78 52.48
CA ALA A 217 1.22 -35.45 53.32
C ALA A 217 -0.27 -35.03 53.28
N ALA A 218 -1.06 -36.06 52.94
CA ALA A 218 -2.32 -36.47 53.56
C ALA A 218 -3.66 -35.88 53.07
N GLN A 219 -4.56 -36.84 52.83
CA GLN A 219 -6.03 -36.84 53.01
C GLN A 219 -6.93 -36.26 51.91
N GLU A 220 -7.47 -37.20 51.13
CA GLU A 220 -8.89 -37.44 50.91
C GLU A 220 -9.87 -36.33 51.38
N LYS A 221 -10.54 -35.69 50.41
CA LYS A 221 -11.93 -35.24 50.52
C LYS A 221 -12.53 -35.02 49.13
N ALA A 222 -13.65 -35.66 48.87
CA ALA A 222 -14.50 -35.42 47.70
C ALA A 222 -15.03 -33.98 47.71
N ALA A 223 -14.96 -33.30 46.56
CA ALA A 223 -15.72 -32.08 46.28
C ALA A 223 -15.92 -31.91 44.76
N THR A 224 -17.14 -32.24 44.33
CA THR A 224 -17.99 -31.65 43.28
C THR A 224 -17.33 -31.00 42.04
N PRO A 225 -17.69 -31.42 40.80
CA PRO A 225 -17.29 -30.71 39.60
C PRO A 225 -18.01 -29.34 39.50
N PRO A 226 -17.31 -28.24 39.17
CA PRO A 226 -17.95 -26.97 38.86
C PRO A 226 -18.73 -27.05 37.52
N PRO A 227 -19.81 -26.27 37.37
CA PRO A 227 -20.86 -26.52 36.38
C PRO A 227 -20.40 -26.22 34.95
N ALA A 228 -20.79 -27.10 34.02
CA ALA A 228 -20.71 -26.85 32.58
C ALA A 228 -21.64 -25.68 32.22
N ARG A 229 -21.09 -24.62 31.63
CA ARG A 229 -21.87 -23.55 31.02
C ARG A 229 -22.16 -23.92 29.55
N PRO A 230 -23.41 -23.81 29.09
CA PRO A 230 -23.83 -24.31 27.79
C PRO A 230 -23.39 -23.38 26.65
N ASP A 231 -22.90 -23.98 25.57
CA ASP A 231 -22.76 -23.35 24.26
C ASP A 231 -24.11 -22.80 23.80
N THR A 232 -24.23 -21.49 23.71
CA THR A 232 -25.33 -20.84 22.96
C THR A 232 -24.84 -19.54 22.32
N ASN A 233 -24.55 -19.61 21.02
CA ASN A 233 -25.10 -18.68 20.04
C ASN A 233 -24.78 -19.19 18.62
N VAL A 234 -25.40 -20.31 18.27
CA VAL A 234 -25.66 -20.64 16.86
C VAL A 234 -27.09 -20.22 16.58
N VAL A 235 -27.27 -19.13 15.84
CA VAL A 235 -28.59 -18.76 15.31
C VAL A 235 -28.89 -19.74 14.18
N PRO A 236 -30.00 -20.51 14.22
CA PRO A 236 -30.35 -21.42 13.14
C PRO A 236 -30.75 -20.65 11.88
N MET A 237 -30.24 -21.10 10.73
CA MET A 237 -30.59 -20.57 9.41
C MET A 237 -32.02 -20.97 9.05
N PRO A 238 -32.92 -20.04 8.66
CA PRO A 238 -34.30 -20.37 8.34
C PRO A 238 -34.38 -21.21 7.04
N THR A 239 -35.17 -22.28 7.11
CA THR A 239 -35.46 -23.18 5.99
C THR A 239 -36.39 -22.49 4.98
N MET A 240 -35.96 -22.42 3.70
CA MET A 240 -36.82 -21.92 2.63
C MET A 240 -37.96 -22.91 2.34
N GLY A 241 -39.18 -22.54 2.74
CA GLY A 241 -40.41 -23.14 2.26
C GLY A 241 -40.68 -22.81 0.79
N LYS A 242 -41.46 -23.66 0.13
CA LYS A 242 -41.71 -23.72 -1.32
C LYS A 242 -42.01 -22.34 -1.97
N ARG A 243 -41.32 -22.09 -3.09
CA ARG A 243 -41.50 -20.96 -4.01
C ARG A 243 -42.97 -20.82 -4.43
N LYS A 244 -43.58 -19.65 -4.16
CA LYS A 244 -44.75 -19.17 -4.89
C LYS A 244 -44.28 -18.53 -6.20
N GLU A 245 -45.00 -18.82 -7.27
CA GLU A 245 -44.78 -18.32 -8.62
C GLU A 245 -44.70 -16.77 -8.65
N HIS A 246 -43.77 -16.26 -9.45
CA HIS A 246 -43.65 -14.84 -9.75
C HIS A 246 -44.66 -14.48 -10.83
N ASP A 247 -45.58 -13.57 -10.54
CA ASP A 247 -46.36 -12.87 -11.56
C ASP A 247 -45.43 -12.00 -12.42
N PRO A 248 -45.58 -12.00 -13.77
CA PRO A 248 -44.75 -11.18 -14.63
C PRO A 248 -45.11 -9.69 -14.51
N LEU A 249 -44.09 -8.86 -14.31
CA LEU A 249 -44.18 -7.40 -14.28
C LEU A 249 -44.72 -6.86 -15.62
N SER A 250 -45.85 -6.14 -15.57
CA SER A 250 -46.45 -5.52 -16.75
C SER A 250 -45.58 -4.38 -17.30
N VAL A 251 -45.01 -4.59 -18.49
CA VAL A 251 -44.32 -3.55 -19.25
C VAL A 251 -45.36 -2.77 -20.06
N ARG A 252 -45.65 -1.53 -19.67
CA ARG A 252 -46.53 -0.63 -20.43
C ARG A 252 -45.85 -0.21 -21.73
N ARG A 253 -46.13 -0.92 -22.82
CA ARG A 253 -45.85 -0.46 -24.20
C ARG A 253 -46.68 0.80 -24.46
N LYS A 254 -46.03 1.94 -24.68
CA LYS A 254 -46.67 3.07 -25.38
C LYS A 254 -46.63 2.76 -26.88
N SER A 255 -47.81 2.55 -27.47
CA SER A 255 -48.02 2.59 -28.92
C SER A 255 -48.87 3.81 -29.26
N THR A 256 -48.29 4.64 -30.13
CA THR A 256 -48.82 5.52 -31.18
C THR A 256 -49.97 6.51 -30.91
N LYS A 257 -49.69 7.80 -31.21
CA LYS A 257 -50.23 8.51 -32.37
C LYS A 257 -49.16 9.41 -32.95
#